data_AF-A0A7X7I7X4-F1
#
_entry.id   AF-A0A7X7I7X4-F1
#
_cell.length_a   1.000
_cell.length_b   1.000
_cell.length_c   1.000
_cell.angle_alpha   90.00
_cell.angle_beta   90.00
_cell.angle_gamma   90.00
#
_symmetry.space_group_name_H-M   'P 1'
#
loop_
_entity.id
_entity.type
_entity.pdbx_description
1 polymer ?
#
loop_
_entity_poly.entity_id
_entity_poly.type
_entity_poly.pdbx_seq_one_letter_code
_entity_poly.pdbx_strand_id
1 'polypeptide(L)'
;MNCQRCGYSSGIDFAVSCPLCGNLIANSTVKHVIAGQINEDEIPWEKQSNSSYPLNGLIETLQELFFQTNAFFKKLENIQNSKKALLFALITGSFGLTASFIWSYLLNVSTSGIESGQQRYLSYIFSPLLILLQILISTIYVHFMLSISRSKKESIHSTLRIVCYSEGAMILSALPFIGSFLSTITWFYFIITGIHQVHETSRWRAFFSLLLPFLVLFAVTFLLFFIAIAAGIAAGANSTSILQKLLGY
;
A
#
# COMPACT_ATOMS: atom_id res chain seq x y z
N MET A 1 21.47 39.45 21.14
CA MET A 1 20.54 38.60 21.95
C MET A 1 21.14 38.37 23.33
N ASN A 2 20.33 38.35 24.40
CA ASN A 2 20.83 38.22 25.77
C ASN A 2 20.51 36.84 26.36
N CYS A 3 21.51 36.22 26.99
CA CYS A 3 21.34 34.96 27.71
C CYS A 3 20.52 35.19 28.98
N GLN A 4 19.39 34.51 29.13
CA GLN A 4 18.54 34.66 30.33
C GLN A 4 19.15 34.07 31.61
N ARG A 5 20.18 33.23 31.49
CA ARG A 5 20.82 32.59 32.64
C ARG A 5 21.98 33.39 33.22
N CYS A 6 22.80 34.00 32.37
CA CYS A 6 24.01 34.72 32.82
C CYS A 6 24.08 36.18 32.36
N GLY A 7 23.09 36.67 31.61
CA GLY A 7 23.06 38.05 31.13
C GLY A 7 24.00 38.36 29.95
N TYR A 8 24.78 37.38 29.46
CA TYR A 8 25.70 37.59 28.34
C TYR A 8 24.98 38.05 27.06
N SER A 9 25.42 39.17 26.49
CA SER A 9 24.91 39.71 25.23
C SER A 9 25.80 39.32 24.06
N SER A 10 25.27 38.50 23.15
CA SER A 10 25.92 38.17 21.87
C SER A 10 25.68 39.28 20.85
N GLY A 11 26.76 39.74 20.20
CA GLY A 11 26.72 40.59 19.00
C GLY A 11 26.57 39.83 17.69
N ILE A 12 26.41 38.49 17.76
CA ILE A 12 26.27 37.58 16.63
C ILE A 12 24.85 37.00 16.64
N ASP A 13 24.16 37.06 15.51
CA ASP A 13 22.74 36.68 15.41
C ASP A 13 22.46 35.16 15.40
N PHE A 14 23.49 34.31 15.38
CA PHE A 14 23.36 32.85 15.18
C PHE A 14 24.05 31.98 16.26
N ALA A 15 24.22 32.46 17.49
CA ALA A 15 24.87 31.70 18.56
C ALA A 15 23.92 30.67 19.20
N VAL A 16 24.14 29.37 19.01
CA VAL A 16 23.28 28.29 19.54
C VAL A 16 23.46 28.09 21.05
N SER A 17 24.69 28.23 21.56
CA SER A 17 25.04 28.10 22.97
C SER A 17 25.82 29.30 23.48
N CYS A 18 25.60 29.65 24.76
CA CYS A 18 26.32 30.71 25.44
C CYS A 18 27.77 30.27 25.71
N PRO A 19 28.80 31.01 25.27
CA PRO A 19 30.20 30.63 25.49
C PRO A 19 30.60 30.69 26.98
N LEU A 20 29.86 31.43 27.81
CA LEU A 20 30.16 31.61 29.22
C LEU A 20 29.53 30.56 30.13
N CYS A 21 28.27 30.18 29.91
CA CYS A 21 27.53 29.31 30.82
C CYS A 21 26.98 28.04 30.16
N GLY A 22 27.21 27.86 28.84
CA GLY A 22 26.68 26.74 28.08
C GLY A 22 25.17 26.74 27.84
N ASN A 23 24.44 27.73 28.36
CA ASN A 23 22.99 27.81 28.18
C ASN A 23 22.61 28.11 26.72
N LEU A 24 21.52 27.51 26.23
CA LEU A 24 21.08 27.69 24.84
C LEU A 24 20.52 29.11 24.62
N ILE A 25 20.97 29.79 23.56
CA ILE A 25 20.51 31.13 23.15
C ILE A 25 19.92 31.04 21.72
N ALA A 26 18.84 30.28 21.54
CA ALA A 26 18.23 30.17 20.21
C ALA A 26 17.26 31.34 19.92
N ASN A 27 17.42 32.03 18.78
CA ASN A 27 16.39 32.92 18.24
C ASN A 27 15.16 32.11 17.77
N SER A 28 13.99 32.74 17.70
CA SER A 28 12.76 32.13 17.18
C SER A 28 12.97 31.47 15.81
N THR A 29 13.76 32.07 14.92
CA THR A 29 14.11 31.51 13.61
C THR A 29 14.86 30.18 13.72
N VAL A 30 15.85 30.07 14.61
CA VAL A 30 16.61 28.84 14.85
C VAL A 30 15.74 27.81 15.58
N LYS A 31 14.86 28.25 16.48
CA LYS A 31 13.86 27.40 17.13
C LYS A 31 12.89 26.80 16.11
N HIS A 32 12.47 27.56 15.09
CA HIS A 32 11.66 27.07 13.98
C HIS A 32 12.43 26.16 13.01
N VAL A 33 13.72 26.39 12.79
CA VAL A 33 14.57 25.49 11.98
C VAL A 33 14.80 24.15 12.68
N ILE A 34 15.07 24.16 14.00
CA ILE A 34 15.23 22.94 14.80
C ILE A 34 13.88 22.24 15.00
N ALA A 35 12.79 22.98 15.22
CA ALA A 35 11.44 22.40 15.26
C ALA A 35 11.00 21.85 13.90
N GLY A 36 11.43 22.46 12.79
CA GLY A 36 11.24 21.93 11.43
C GLY A 36 12.01 20.65 11.13
N GLN A 37 12.98 20.28 11.98
CA GLN A 37 13.71 19.00 11.90
C GLN A 37 13.08 17.90 12.78
N ILE A 38 12.13 18.24 13.66
CA ILE A 38 11.37 17.28 14.48
C ILE A 38 9.90 17.43 14.10
N ASN A 39 9.53 16.98 12.91
CA ASN A 39 8.12 16.82 12.55
C ASN A 39 7.55 15.68 13.42
N GLU A 40 6.96 16.01 14.56
CA GLU A 40 6.28 15.03 15.42
C GLU A 40 5.16 14.29 14.66
N ASP A 41 4.58 14.95 13.66
CA ASP A 41 3.56 14.42 12.74
C ASP A 41 4.12 13.59 11.57
N GLU A 42 5.43 13.40 11.46
CA GLU A 42 6.02 12.56 10.42
C GLU A 42 5.84 11.07 10.75
N ILE A 43 5.66 10.26 9.71
CA ILE A 43 5.54 8.81 9.81
C ILE A 43 6.83 8.25 10.43
N PRO A 44 6.78 7.35 11.43
CA PRO A 44 7.98 6.84 12.11
C PRO A 44 9.05 6.26 11.18
N TRP A 45 8.65 5.62 10.07
CA TRP A 45 9.55 5.12 9.03
C TRP A 45 10.24 6.23 8.22
N GLU A 46 9.62 7.41 8.10
CA GLU A 46 10.19 8.53 7.37
C GLU A 46 11.10 9.41 8.24
N LYS A 47 10.98 9.33 9.57
CA LYS A 47 11.78 10.12 10.52
C LYS A 47 13.28 9.93 10.34
N GLN A 48 14.02 11.03 10.22
CA GLN A 48 15.47 11.02 10.11
C GLN A 48 16.16 10.40 11.35
N SER A 49 15.58 10.55 12.54
CA SER A 49 16.09 9.94 13.79
C SER A 49 16.14 8.41 13.72
N ASN A 50 15.21 7.80 12.99
CA ASN A 50 15.11 6.35 12.84
C ASN A 50 16.04 5.81 11.74
N SER A 51 16.80 6.67 11.05
CA SER A 51 17.82 6.24 10.07
C SER A 51 18.95 5.41 10.68
N SER A 52 19.25 5.61 11.97
CA SER A 52 20.27 4.84 12.69
C SER A 52 19.77 3.45 13.11
N TYR A 53 18.45 3.29 13.30
CA TYR A 53 17.80 2.04 13.73
C TYR A 53 16.54 1.78 12.88
N PRO A 54 16.69 1.37 11.61
CA PRO A 54 15.57 1.32 10.66
C PRO A 54 14.47 0.33 11.07
N LEU A 55 14.82 -0.74 11.80
CA LEU A 55 13.84 -1.71 12.29
C LEU A 55 12.86 -1.10 13.31
N ASN A 56 13.31 -0.18 14.16
CA ASN A 56 12.43 0.49 15.12
C ASN A 56 11.39 1.33 14.37
N GLY A 57 11.82 2.11 13.38
CA GLY A 57 10.91 2.90 12.54
C GLY A 57 9.91 2.03 11.77
N LEU A 58 10.32 0.84 11.33
CA LEU A 58 9.43 -0.13 10.68
C LEU A 58 8.37 -0.65 11.64
N ILE A 59 8.78 -1.10 12.84
CA ILE A 59 7.88 -1.64 13.86
C ILE A 59 6.92 -0.56 14.35
N GLU A 60 7.40 0.64 14.65
CA GLU A 60 6.57 1.78 15.07
C GLU A 60 5.54 2.14 13.99
N THR A 61 5.95 2.15 12.72
CA THR A 61 5.04 2.42 11.58
C THR A 61 3.96 1.35 11.47
N LEU A 62 4.31 0.07 11.65
CA LEU A 62 3.34 -1.01 11.64
C LEU A 62 2.38 -0.91 12.82
N GLN A 63 2.89 -0.68 14.02
CA GLN A 63 2.05 -0.50 15.20
C GLN A 63 1.06 0.64 14.99
N GLU A 64 1.53 1.79 14.49
CA GLU A 64 0.66 2.92 14.21
C GLU A 64 -0.35 2.60 13.10
N LEU A 65 0.07 1.94 12.03
CA LEU A 65 -0.80 1.54 10.92
C LEU A 65 -1.92 0.57 11.35
N PHE A 66 -1.60 -0.42 12.20
CA PHE A 66 -2.55 -1.43 12.66
C PHE A 66 -3.46 -0.92 13.79
N PHE A 67 -2.95 -0.15 14.74
CA PHE A 67 -3.71 0.27 15.91
C PHE A 67 -4.33 1.67 15.78
N GLN A 68 -3.78 2.51 14.89
CA GLN A 68 -4.21 3.90 14.71
C GLN A 68 -4.35 4.27 13.22
N THR A 69 -4.91 3.36 12.42
CA THR A 69 -5.01 3.47 10.95
C THR A 69 -5.53 4.83 10.46
N ASN A 70 -6.62 5.35 11.04
CA ASN A 70 -7.17 6.64 10.62
C ASN A 70 -6.22 7.82 10.90
N ALA A 71 -5.58 7.83 12.07
CA ALA A 71 -4.64 8.87 12.44
C ALA A 71 -3.36 8.78 11.57
N PHE A 72 -2.89 7.56 11.32
CA PHE A 72 -1.76 7.30 10.43
C PHE A 72 -2.00 7.88 9.03
N PHE A 73 -3.12 7.54 8.39
CA PHE A 73 -3.42 8.02 7.03
C PHE A 73 -3.72 9.52 6.97
N LYS A 74 -4.09 10.16 8.07
CA LYS A 74 -4.22 11.62 8.13
C LYS A 74 -2.86 12.33 8.03
N LYS A 75 -1.78 11.71 8.52
CA LYS A 75 -0.40 12.24 8.43
C LYS A 75 0.17 12.19 7.00
N LEU A 76 -0.45 11.41 6.11
CA LEU A 76 0.03 11.18 4.73
C LEU A 76 -0.18 12.35 3.76
N GLU A 77 -0.77 13.47 4.20
CA GLU A 77 -1.00 14.66 3.36
C GLU A 77 0.30 15.32 2.84
N ASN A 78 1.46 15.07 3.47
CA ASN A 78 2.72 15.76 3.16
C ASN A 78 3.53 15.06 2.03
N ILE A 79 3.69 15.69 0.87
CA ILE A 79 4.01 15.06 -0.44
C ILE A 79 5.46 14.57 -0.62
N GLN A 80 6.40 14.93 0.26
CA GLN A 80 7.81 15.04 -0.17
C GLN A 80 8.61 13.71 -0.34
N ASN A 81 8.19 12.56 0.20
CA ASN A 81 9.08 11.38 0.30
C ASN A 81 8.50 10.02 -0.18
N SER A 82 8.02 9.91 -1.43
CA SER A 82 7.50 8.64 -1.98
C SER A 82 8.51 7.48 -2.00
N LYS A 83 9.83 7.77 -2.07
CA LYS A 83 10.88 6.74 -2.09
C LYS A 83 10.95 5.93 -0.80
N LYS A 84 10.79 6.59 0.36
CA LYS A 84 10.81 5.91 1.66
C LYS A 84 9.60 4.98 1.80
N ALA A 85 8.42 5.42 1.34
CA ALA A 85 7.23 4.58 1.29
C ALA A 85 7.43 3.34 0.39
N LEU A 86 8.03 3.50 -0.80
CA LEU A 86 8.35 2.36 -1.67
C LEU A 86 9.28 1.34 -0.99
N LEU A 87 10.29 1.79 -0.27
CA LEU A 87 11.18 0.88 0.48
C LEU A 87 10.43 0.12 1.57
N PHE A 88 9.55 0.79 2.32
CA PHE A 88 8.68 0.13 3.30
C PHE A 88 7.82 -0.96 2.64
N ALA A 89 7.21 -0.64 1.51
CA ALA A 89 6.35 -1.54 0.76
C ALA A 89 7.13 -2.76 0.23
N LEU A 90 8.33 -2.54 -0.31
CA LEU A 90 9.19 -3.62 -0.78
C LEU A 90 9.59 -4.56 0.36
N ILE A 91 9.93 -4.02 1.54
CA ILE A 91 10.31 -4.85 2.70
C ILE A 91 9.11 -5.66 3.20
N THR A 92 7.99 -5.00 3.47
CA THR A 92 6.79 -5.64 4.04
C THR A 92 6.12 -6.60 3.04
N GLY A 93 6.02 -6.22 1.78
CA GLY A 93 5.53 -7.08 0.70
C GLY A 93 6.41 -8.31 0.47
N SER A 94 7.73 -8.14 0.42
CA SER A 94 8.66 -9.27 0.22
C SER A 94 8.59 -10.25 1.40
N PHE A 95 8.47 -9.72 2.62
CA PHE A 95 8.25 -10.55 3.80
C PHE A 95 6.97 -11.39 3.68
N GLY A 96 5.85 -10.78 3.27
CA GLY A 96 4.60 -11.51 3.13
C GLY A 96 4.62 -12.60 2.07
N LEU A 97 5.28 -12.36 0.93
CA LEU A 97 5.51 -13.39 -0.07
C LEU A 97 6.34 -14.53 0.51
N THR A 98 7.52 -14.24 1.07
CA THR A 98 8.40 -15.23 1.73
C THR A 98 7.69 -16.06 2.77
N ALA A 99 6.91 -15.43 3.67
CA ALA A 99 6.12 -16.14 4.65
C ALA A 99 5.09 -17.10 4.01
N SER A 100 4.38 -16.64 2.98
CA SER A 100 3.38 -17.45 2.28
C SER A 100 3.98 -18.70 1.63
N PHE A 101 5.18 -18.59 1.05
CA PHE A 101 5.87 -19.75 0.47
C PHE A 101 6.40 -20.71 1.51
N ILE A 102 6.94 -20.21 2.61
CA ILE A 102 7.36 -21.08 3.73
C ILE A 102 6.17 -21.95 4.14
N TRP A 103 4.99 -21.35 4.32
CA TRP A 103 3.80 -22.11 4.66
C TRP A 103 3.37 -23.09 3.57
N SER A 104 3.37 -22.69 2.30
CA SER A 104 2.96 -23.62 1.24
C SER A 104 3.95 -24.77 1.04
N TYR A 105 5.25 -24.56 1.28
CA TYR A 105 6.25 -25.62 1.32
C TYR A 105 6.02 -26.56 2.51
N LEU A 106 5.89 -26.01 3.73
CA LEU A 106 5.73 -26.80 4.95
C LEU A 106 4.43 -27.61 4.98
N LEU A 107 3.33 -27.03 4.48
CA LEU A 107 2.01 -27.65 4.54
C LEU A 107 1.74 -28.57 3.34
N ASN A 108 2.68 -28.67 2.38
CA ASN A 108 2.49 -29.35 1.09
C ASN A 108 1.17 -28.95 0.40
N VAL A 109 0.68 -27.74 0.68
CA VAL A 109 -0.51 -27.19 0.04
C VAL A 109 -0.09 -26.85 -1.37
N SER A 110 -0.27 -27.84 -2.24
CA SER A 110 -0.20 -27.66 -3.67
C SER A 110 -1.31 -26.67 -4.00
N THR A 111 -0.96 -25.45 -4.36
CA THR A 111 -1.92 -24.54 -4.97
C THR A 111 -2.42 -25.25 -6.22
N SER A 112 -3.66 -25.70 -6.18
CA SER A 112 -4.27 -26.54 -7.19
C SER A 112 -4.30 -25.78 -8.52
N GLY A 113 -3.41 -26.15 -9.43
CA GLY A 113 -3.46 -25.78 -10.83
C GLY A 113 -2.41 -24.77 -11.28
N ILE A 114 -1.66 -25.17 -12.30
CA ILE A 114 -0.89 -24.38 -13.28
C ILE A 114 0.60 -24.14 -12.98
N GLU A 115 1.07 -24.07 -11.73
CA GLU A 115 2.50 -23.79 -11.49
C GLU A 115 3.34 -25.06 -11.26
N SER A 116 4.16 -25.41 -12.24
CA SER A 116 5.26 -26.38 -12.08
C SER A 116 6.24 -25.93 -10.99
N GLY A 117 6.91 -26.89 -10.31
CA GLY A 117 7.90 -26.57 -9.29
C GLY A 117 8.98 -25.56 -9.76
N GLN A 118 9.33 -25.58 -11.05
CA GLN A 118 10.28 -24.64 -11.66
C GLN A 118 9.76 -23.20 -11.74
N GLN A 119 8.47 -22.99 -12.05
CA GLN A 119 7.86 -21.64 -12.08
C GLN A 119 7.87 -21.01 -10.69
N ARG A 120 7.72 -21.82 -9.64
CA ARG A 120 7.69 -21.38 -8.25
C ARG A 120 8.97 -20.68 -7.79
N TYR A 121 10.13 -21.19 -8.20
CA TYR A 121 11.42 -20.61 -7.84
C TYR A 121 11.73 -19.32 -8.61
N LEU A 122 11.26 -19.22 -9.86
CA LEU A 122 11.42 -17.99 -10.65
C LEU A 122 10.62 -16.83 -10.04
N SER A 123 9.39 -17.09 -9.58
CA SER A 123 8.56 -16.11 -8.87
C SER A 123 9.25 -15.56 -7.61
N TYR A 124 10.11 -16.35 -6.98
CA TYR A 124 10.91 -15.93 -5.82
C TYR A 124 12.02 -14.96 -6.17
N ILE A 125 12.81 -15.29 -7.19
CA ILE A 125 13.93 -14.47 -7.66
C ILE A 125 13.41 -13.12 -8.14
N PHE A 126 12.27 -13.11 -8.82
CA PHE A 126 11.61 -11.90 -9.30
C PHE A 126 10.63 -11.28 -8.31
N SER A 127 10.55 -11.77 -7.06
CA SER A 127 9.59 -11.27 -6.07
C SER A 127 9.59 -9.76 -5.84
N PRO A 128 10.74 -9.05 -5.64
CA PRO A 128 10.70 -7.60 -5.47
C PRO A 128 10.24 -6.87 -6.74
N LEU A 129 10.51 -7.43 -7.92
CA LEU A 129 10.04 -6.88 -9.19
C LEU A 129 8.53 -7.06 -9.36
N LEU A 130 7.99 -8.23 -8.95
CA LEU A 130 6.56 -8.51 -8.95
C LEU A 130 5.82 -7.58 -7.99
N ILE A 131 6.35 -7.36 -6.78
CA ILE A 131 5.77 -6.42 -5.81
C ILE A 131 5.81 -5.00 -6.34
N LEU A 132 6.94 -4.56 -6.92
CA LEU A 132 7.04 -3.24 -7.51
C LEU A 132 5.99 -3.05 -8.62
N LEU A 133 5.85 -4.04 -9.50
CA LEU A 133 4.86 -4.02 -10.58
C LEU A 133 3.43 -4.00 -10.02
N GLN A 134 3.13 -4.81 -9.01
CA GLN A 134 1.85 -4.81 -8.30
C GLN A 134 1.54 -3.43 -7.70
N ILE A 135 2.49 -2.79 -7.02
CA ILE A 135 2.33 -1.46 -6.42
C ILE A 135 2.06 -0.42 -7.50
N LEU A 136 2.82 -0.42 -8.60
CA LEU A 136 2.65 0.53 -9.69
C LEU A 136 1.30 0.36 -10.39
N ILE A 137 0.92 -0.88 -10.71
CA ILE A 137 -0.39 -1.19 -11.32
C ILE A 137 -1.52 -0.75 -10.37
N SER A 138 -1.44 -1.09 -9.09
CA SER A 138 -2.45 -0.73 -8.09
C SER A 138 -2.55 0.79 -7.94
N THR A 139 -1.42 1.49 -7.94
CA THR A 139 -1.37 2.95 -7.84
C THR A 139 -2.02 3.62 -9.06
N ILE A 140 -1.64 3.20 -10.27
CA ILE A 140 -2.21 3.74 -11.51
C ILE A 140 -3.71 3.48 -11.55
N TYR A 141 -4.12 2.26 -11.20
CA TYR A 141 -5.52 1.86 -11.15
C TYR A 141 -6.34 2.71 -10.18
N VAL A 142 -5.93 2.76 -8.91
CA VAL A 142 -6.63 3.52 -7.87
C VAL A 142 -6.67 5.00 -8.24
N HIS A 143 -5.55 5.56 -8.71
CA HIS A 143 -5.50 6.96 -9.11
C HIS A 143 -6.40 7.25 -10.32
N PHE A 144 -6.47 6.34 -11.29
CA PHE A 144 -7.37 6.47 -12.44
C PHE A 144 -8.85 6.44 -12.01
N MET A 145 -9.23 5.53 -11.11
CA MET A 145 -10.59 5.47 -10.56
C MET A 145 -10.96 6.71 -9.77
N LEU A 146 -10.00 7.23 -8.99
CA LEU A 146 -10.19 8.48 -8.26
C LEU A 146 -10.36 9.66 -9.24
N SER A 147 -9.53 9.75 -10.27
CA SER A 147 -9.56 10.82 -11.26
C SER A 147 -10.90 10.91 -11.99
N ILE A 148 -11.48 9.76 -12.38
CA ILE A 148 -12.84 9.69 -12.96
C ILE A 148 -13.88 10.28 -12.00
N SER A 149 -13.70 10.00 -10.71
CA SER A 149 -14.63 10.43 -9.69
C SER A 149 -14.50 11.93 -9.34
N ARG A 150 -13.48 12.64 -9.84
CA ARG A 150 -13.17 14.07 -9.62
C ARG A 150 -12.95 14.43 -8.13
N SER A 151 -12.03 13.78 -7.42
CA SER A 151 -11.66 14.31 -6.08
C SER A 151 -10.79 15.57 -6.21
N LYS A 152 -10.96 16.53 -5.29
CA LYS A 152 -10.32 17.86 -5.33
C LYS A 152 -8.83 17.85 -4.99
N LYS A 153 -8.31 16.78 -4.39
CA LYS A 153 -6.94 16.67 -3.85
C LYS A 153 -6.21 15.42 -4.36
N GLU A 154 -6.23 15.17 -5.67
CA GLU A 154 -5.61 13.97 -6.24
C GLU A 154 -4.18 14.23 -6.69
N SER A 155 -3.22 13.67 -5.96
CA SER A 155 -1.85 13.54 -6.43
C SER A 155 -1.50 12.06 -6.57
N ILE A 156 -0.84 11.70 -7.67
CA ILE A 156 -0.36 10.33 -7.90
C ILE A 156 0.60 9.89 -6.78
N HIS A 157 1.38 10.83 -6.24
CA HIS A 157 2.30 10.60 -5.13
C HIS A 157 1.58 10.23 -3.83
N SER A 158 0.44 10.87 -3.53
CA SER A 158 -0.41 10.53 -2.39
C SER A 158 -0.97 9.12 -2.55
N THR A 159 -1.50 8.79 -3.73
CA THR A 159 -2.02 7.45 -4.01
C THR A 159 -0.93 6.38 -3.90
N LEU A 160 0.25 6.64 -4.46
CA LEU A 160 1.40 5.74 -4.37
C LEU A 160 1.76 5.45 -2.91
N ARG A 161 1.82 6.47 -2.06
CA ARG A 161 2.14 6.28 -0.64
C ARG A 161 1.06 5.49 0.09
N ILE A 162 -0.23 5.72 -0.21
CA ILE A 162 -1.32 4.92 0.37
C ILE A 162 -1.12 3.44 0.04
N VAL A 163 -0.88 3.12 -1.24
CA VAL A 163 -0.64 1.73 -1.67
C VAL A 163 0.61 1.16 -1.00
N CYS A 164 1.71 1.91 -1.00
CA CYS A 164 2.96 1.48 -0.38
C CYS A 164 2.83 1.17 1.12
N TYR A 165 2.17 2.03 1.90
CA TYR A 165 1.98 1.78 3.33
C TYR A 165 0.94 0.68 3.58
N SER A 166 -0.01 0.47 2.67
CA SER A 166 -0.98 -0.63 2.79
C SER A 166 -0.32 -2.01 2.68
N GLU A 167 0.85 -2.13 2.03
CA GLU A 167 1.66 -3.35 2.04
C GLU A 167 2.11 -3.77 3.45
N GLY A 168 2.02 -2.90 4.45
CA GLY A 168 2.22 -3.27 5.85
C GLY A 168 1.29 -4.41 6.32
N ALA A 169 0.14 -4.59 5.67
CA ALA A 169 -0.76 -5.72 5.92
C ALA A 169 -0.11 -7.09 5.65
N MET A 170 0.89 -7.15 4.77
CA MET A 170 1.57 -8.38 4.33
C MET A 170 2.29 -9.12 5.46
N ILE A 171 2.54 -8.46 6.59
CA ILE A 171 3.10 -9.09 7.78
C ILE A 171 2.15 -10.14 8.38
N LEU A 172 0.84 -10.00 8.18
CA LEU A 172 -0.13 -10.99 8.64
C LEU A 172 0.02 -12.35 7.94
N SER A 173 0.65 -12.39 6.76
CA SER A 173 1.01 -13.62 6.05
C SER A 173 2.01 -14.50 6.83
N ALA A 174 2.60 -13.99 7.91
CA ALA A 174 3.34 -14.81 8.87
C ALA A 174 2.47 -15.88 9.54
N LEU A 175 1.14 -15.70 9.62
CA LEU A 175 0.23 -16.69 10.20
C LEU A 175 -0.05 -17.84 9.20
N PRO A 176 0.04 -19.10 9.62
CA PRO A 176 -0.29 -20.23 8.76
C PRO A 176 -1.79 -20.26 8.45
N PHE A 177 -2.15 -20.81 7.28
CA PHE A 177 -3.52 -21.01 6.77
C PHE A 177 -4.34 -19.73 6.52
N ILE A 178 -4.49 -18.87 7.53
CA ILE A 178 -5.33 -17.68 7.49
C ILE A 178 -4.56 -16.41 7.15
N GLY A 179 -3.23 -16.42 7.25
CA GLY A 179 -2.40 -15.21 7.13
C GLY A 179 -2.56 -14.50 5.80
N SER A 180 -2.52 -15.23 4.68
CA SER A 180 -2.70 -14.63 3.35
C SER A 180 -4.09 -14.00 3.20
N PHE A 181 -5.13 -14.66 3.69
CA PHE A 181 -6.50 -14.14 3.64
C PHE A 181 -6.67 -12.88 4.51
N LEU A 182 -6.16 -12.92 5.74
CA LEU A 182 -6.21 -11.80 6.67
C LEU A 182 -5.41 -10.61 6.13
N SER A 183 -4.21 -10.86 5.60
CA SER A 183 -3.37 -9.87 4.93
C SER A 183 -4.13 -9.17 3.80
N THR A 184 -4.77 -9.92 2.90
CA THR A 184 -5.54 -9.34 1.80
C THR A 184 -6.69 -8.47 2.30
N ILE A 185 -7.46 -8.93 3.28
CA ILE A 185 -8.57 -8.14 3.85
C ILE A 185 -8.05 -6.85 4.48
N THR A 186 -6.98 -6.95 5.28
CA THR A 186 -6.39 -5.79 5.94
C THR A 186 -5.78 -4.81 4.92
N TRP A 187 -5.19 -5.31 3.84
CA TRP A 187 -4.68 -4.49 2.74
C TRP A 187 -5.80 -3.68 2.08
N PHE A 188 -6.94 -4.32 1.78
CA PHE A 188 -8.13 -3.61 1.27
C PHE A 188 -8.62 -2.55 2.26
N TYR A 189 -8.70 -2.90 3.55
CA TYR A 189 -9.08 -1.97 4.62
C TYR A 189 -8.16 -0.75 4.70
N PHE A 190 -6.84 -0.95 4.60
CA PHE A 190 -5.84 0.13 4.61
C PHE A 190 -5.97 1.02 3.38
N ILE A 191 -6.15 0.48 2.18
CA ILE A 191 -6.34 1.29 0.97
C ILE A 191 -7.62 2.13 1.08
N ILE A 192 -8.75 1.53 1.47
CA ILE A 192 -10.03 2.24 1.59
C ILE A 192 -9.91 3.37 2.62
N THR A 193 -9.30 3.09 3.77
CA THR A 193 -9.10 4.08 4.84
C THR A 193 -8.14 5.18 4.39
N GLY A 194 -7.05 4.82 3.71
CA GLY A 194 -6.08 5.78 3.19
C GLY A 194 -6.67 6.72 2.15
N ILE A 195 -7.45 6.19 1.20
CA ILE A 195 -8.16 7.01 0.21
C ILE A 195 -9.17 7.94 0.89
N HIS A 196 -9.92 7.43 1.87
CA HIS A 196 -10.91 8.22 2.61
C HIS A 196 -10.26 9.39 3.36
N GLN A 197 -9.15 9.14 4.06
CA GLN A 197 -8.48 10.16 4.87
C GLN A 197 -7.68 11.15 4.02
N VAL A 198 -6.88 10.67 3.06
CA VAL A 198 -5.95 11.52 2.29
C VAL A 198 -6.65 12.30 1.18
N HIS A 199 -7.63 11.70 0.51
CA HIS A 199 -8.35 12.36 -0.59
C HIS A 199 -9.71 12.94 -0.15
N GLU A 200 -10.02 12.94 1.16
CA GLU A 200 -11.27 13.47 1.73
C GLU A 200 -12.53 12.95 1.02
N THR A 201 -12.51 11.70 0.56
CA THR A 201 -13.61 11.07 -0.17
C THR A 201 -14.53 10.29 0.77
N SER A 202 -15.75 9.94 0.33
CA SER A 202 -16.61 9.04 1.12
C SER A 202 -16.07 7.60 1.11
N ARG A 203 -16.20 6.89 2.23
CA ARG A 203 -15.74 5.48 2.35
C ARG A 203 -16.37 4.57 1.30
N TRP A 204 -17.66 4.78 0.99
CA TRP A 204 -18.36 4.04 -0.06
C TRP A 204 -17.75 4.25 -1.43
N ARG A 205 -17.37 5.49 -1.76
CA ARG A 205 -16.71 5.79 -3.03
C ARG A 205 -15.34 5.14 -3.10
N ALA A 206 -14.55 5.19 -2.02
CA ALA A 206 -13.27 4.48 -1.94
C ALA A 206 -13.43 2.95 -2.11
N PHE A 207 -14.44 2.35 -1.47
CA PHE A 207 -14.74 0.93 -1.59
C PHE A 207 -15.13 0.54 -3.02
N PHE A 208 -16.05 1.28 -3.65
CA PHE A 208 -16.48 0.99 -5.02
C PHE A 208 -15.35 1.20 -6.04
N SER A 209 -14.49 2.21 -5.86
CA SER A 209 -13.30 2.39 -6.70
C SER A 209 -12.36 1.18 -6.66
N LEU A 210 -12.39 0.39 -5.59
CA LEU A 210 -11.53 -0.79 -5.43
C LEU A 210 -12.23 -2.08 -5.88
N LEU A 211 -13.56 -2.14 -5.76
CA LEU A 211 -14.38 -3.31 -6.12
C LEU A 211 -14.82 -3.32 -7.60
N LEU A 212 -14.78 -2.17 -8.28
CA LEU A 212 -15.13 -2.05 -9.69
C LEU A 212 -14.40 -3.04 -10.63
N PRO A 213 -13.09 -3.34 -10.49
CA PRO A 213 -12.41 -4.17 -11.47
C PRO A 213 -12.86 -5.63 -11.32
N PHE A 214 -13.06 -6.09 -10.08
CA PHE A 214 -13.63 -7.39 -9.77
C PHE A 214 -15.05 -7.52 -10.28
N LEU A 215 -15.86 -6.46 -10.14
CA LEU A 215 -17.23 -6.43 -10.66
C LEU A 215 -17.26 -6.51 -12.19
N VAL A 216 -16.38 -5.75 -12.88
CA VAL A 216 -16.26 -5.78 -14.34
C VAL A 216 -15.76 -7.13 -14.83
N LEU A 217 -14.73 -7.69 -14.21
CA LEU A 217 -14.23 -9.04 -14.53
C LEU A 217 -15.35 -10.07 -14.35
N PHE A 218 -16.03 -10.05 -13.21
CA PHE A 218 -17.15 -10.94 -12.94
C PHE A 218 -18.26 -10.80 -13.99
N ALA A 219 -18.65 -9.58 -14.35
CA ALA A 219 -19.67 -9.32 -15.37
C ALA A 219 -19.25 -9.83 -16.76
N VAL A 220 -17.99 -9.63 -17.16
CA VAL A 220 -17.46 -10.12 -18.44
C VAL A 220 -17.40 -11.65 -18.46
N THR A 221 -16.88 -12.29 -17.40
CA THR A 221 -16.85 -13.75 -17.31
C THR A 221 -18.25 -14.35 -17.33
N PHE A 222 -19.19 -13.74 -16.61
CA PHE A 222 -20.60 -14.14 -16.61
C PHE A 222 -21.19 -14.00 -18.02
N LEU A 223 -21.00 -12.87 -18.69
CA LEU A 223 -21.48 -12.66 -20.07
C LEU A 223 -20.91 -13.72 -21.04
N LEU A 224 -19.61 -13.97 -21.00
CA LEU A 224 -18.95 -14.99 -21.84
C LEU A 224 -19.49 -16.39 -21.57
N PHE A 225 -19.79 -16.70 -20.31
CA PHE A 225 -20.42 -17.96 -19.93
C PHE A 225 -21.82 -18.13 -20.56
N PHE A 226 -22.66 -17.10 -20.54
CA PHE A 226 -23.97 -17.14 -21.22
C PHE A 226 -23.84 -17.25 -22.73
N ILE A 227 -22.88 -16.54 -23.34
CA ILE A 227 -22.60 -16.64 -24.78
C ILE A 227 -22.19 -18.07 -25.13
N ALA A 228 -21.32 -18.70 -24.33
CA ALA A 228 -20.88 -20.07 -24.55
C ALA A 228 -22.04 -21.08 -24.43
N ILE A 229 -22.93 -20.92 -23.44
CA ILE A 229 -24.14 -21.75 -23.30
C ILE A 229 -25.05 -21.57 -24.52
N ALA A 230 -25.35 -20.33 -24.91
CA ALA A 230 -26.21 -20.05 -26.05
C ALA A 230 -25.64 -20.63 -27.36
N ALA A 231 -24.33 -20.51 -27.57
CA ALA A 231 -23.63 -21.12 -28.70
C ALA A 231 -23.70 -22.65 -28.68
N GLY A 232 -23.54 -23.27 -27.51
CA GLY A 232 -23.68 -24.72 -27.32
C GLY A 232 -25.08 -25.23 -27.66
N ILE A 233 -26.13 -24.53 -27.20
CA ILE A 233 -27.53 -24.86 -27.51
C ILE A 233 -27.80 -24.72 -29.01
N ALA A 234 -27.33 -23.63 -29.64
CA ALA A 234 -27.52 -23.40 -31.07
C ALA A 234 -26.79 -24.47 -31.92
N ALA A 235 -25.57 -24.87 -31.53
CA ALA A 235 -24.83 -25.93 -32.20
C ALA A 235 -25.53 -27.30 -32.06
N GLY A 236 -26.11 -27.61 -30.89
CA GLY A 236 -26.89 -28.83 -30.67
C GLY A 236 -28.22 -28.86 -31.44
N ALA A 237 -28.89 -27.72 -31.59
CA ALA A 237 -30.10 -27.61 -32.41
C ALA A 237 -29.79 -27.84 -33.91
N ASN A 238 -28.65 -27.33 -34.40
CA ASN A 238 -28.24 -27.55 -35.79
C ASN A 238 -27.87 -29.01 -36.07
N SER A 239 -27.22 -29.72 -35.14
CA SER A 239 -26.87 -31.14 -35.36
C SER A 239 -28.09 -32.06 -35.41
N THR A 240 -29.11 -31.80 -34.57
CA THR A 240 -30.38 -32.57 -34.58
C THR A 240 -31.18 -32.38 -35.88
N SER A 241 -31.25 -31.14 -36.41
CA SER A 241 -31.94 -30.87 -37.68
C SER A 241 -31.27 -31.49 -38.91
N ILE A 242 -29.93 -31.60 -38.90
CA ILE A 242 -29.16 -32.29 -39.96
C ILE A 242 -29.40 -33.80 -39.90
N LEU A 243 -29.41 -34.39 -38.70
CA LEU A 243 -29.68 -35.82 -38.52
C LEU A 243 -31.11 -36.19 -38.94
N GLN A 244 -32.09 -35.34 -38.65
CA GLN A 244 -33.48 -35.55 -39.11
C GLN A 244 -33.57 -35.59 -40.64
N LYS A 245 -32.93 -34.62 -41.33
CA LYS A 245 -32.86 -34.59 -42.80
C LYS A 245 -32.13 -35.79 -43.40
N LEU A 246 -31.11 -36.34 -42.73
CA LEU A 246 -30.35 -37.49 -43.21
C LEU A 246 -31.06 -38.83 -42.97
N LEU A 247 -31.89 -38.93 -41.92
CA LEU A 247 -32.65 -40.14 -41.58
C LEU A 247 -34.02 -40.23 -42.25
N GLY A 248 -34.40 -39.24 -43.07
CA GLY A 248 -35.61 -39.30 -43.91
C GLY A 248 -36.93 -39.18 -43.14
N TYR A 249 -36.91 -38.52 -41.98
CA TYR A 249 -38.12 -38.07 -41.26
C TYR A 249 -38.46 -36.62 -41.61
#